data_AF-A0A2I0IRI5-F1
#
_entry.id   AF-A0A2I0IRI5-F1
#
_cell.length_a   1.000
_cell.length_b   1.000
_cell.length_c   1.000
_cell.angle_alpha   90.00
_cell.angle_beta   90.00
_cell.angle_gamma   90.00
#
_symmetry.space_group_name_H-M   'P 1'
#
loop_
_entity.id
_entity.type
_entity.pdbx_description
1 polymer ?
#
loop_
_entity_poly.entity_id
_entity_poly.type
_entity_poly.pdbx_seq_one_letter_code
_entity_poly.pdbx_strand_id
1 'polypeptide(L)'
;MEDPIGNILKKTELADRLILEKRSCPLGVLLIIFESRPDALVQISSLAIRSGNGLLLKGGKEAKRSNAILHKVITEAIPDSVGPKLIGLVTSRDEIPDLLKVRRSK
;
A
#
# COMPACT_ATOMS: atom_id res chain seq x y z
N MET A 1 -5.36 -15.89 -9.77
CA MET A 1 -5.39 -15.56 -8.33
C MET A 1 -6.72 -14.89 -8.04
N GLU A 2 -7.41 -15.30 -6.97
CA GLU A 2 -8.70 -14.73 -6.58
C GLU A 2 -8.54 -13.26 -6.12
N ASP A 3 -9.65 -12.53 -6.05
CA ASP A 3 -9.64 -11.16 -5.51
C ASP A 3 -9.39 -11.20 -4.00
N PRO A 4 -8.37 -10.51 -3.45
CA PRO A 4 -8.13 -10.52 -2.02
C PRO A 4 -9.10 -9.64 -1.22
N ILE A 5 -9.89 -8.77 -1.88
CA ILE A 5 -10.72 -7.75 -1.21
C ILE A 5 -12.19 -8.18 -1.19
N GLY A 6 -12.86 -7.99 -0.05
CA GLY A 6 -14.31 -8.18 0.08
C GLY A 6 -14.76 -9.62 0.37
N ASN A 7 -13.84 -10.57 0.48
CA ASN A 7 -14.15 -11.98 0.73
C ASN A 7 -14.76 -12.17 2.12
N ILE A 8 -15.88 -12.88 2.20
CA ILE A 8 -16.46 -13.31 3.48
C ILE A 8 -15.60 -14.46 4.03
N LEU A 9 -14.89 -14.20 5.12
CA LEU A 9 -14.02 -15.15 5.81
C LEU A 9 -14.78 -15.98 6.86
N LYS A 10 -15.83 -15.38 7.44
CA LYS A 10 -16.70 -16.03 8.42
C LYS A 10 -18.06 -15.36 8.39
N LYS A 11 -19.12 -16.16 8.51
CA LYS A 11 -20.50 -15.69 8.64
C LYS A 11 -21.18 -16.51 9.74
N THR A 12 -21.85 -15.85 10.67
CA THR A 12 -22.54 -16.51 11.79
C THR A 12 -23.78 -15.70 12.16
N GLU A 13 -24.93 -16.36 12.29
CA GLU A 13 -26.12 -15.76 12.88
C GLU A 13 -26.00 -15.85 14.41
N LEU A 14 -26.03 -14.70 15.09
CA LEU A 14 -25.87 -14.61 16.55
C LEU A 14 -27.21 -14.69 17.28
N ALA A 15 -28.28 -14.23 16.65
CA ALA A 15 -29.67 -14.24 17.10
C ALA A 15 -30.60 -14.05 15.89
N ASP A 16 -31.92 -14.19 16.06
CA ASP A 16 -32.91 -13.98 14.97
C ASP A 16 -32.60 -12.70 14.19
N ARG A 17 -32.22 -12.86 12.91
CA ARG A 17 -31.90 -11.77 11.97
C ARG A 17 -30.68 -10.92 12.33
N LEU A 18 -29.84 -11.34 13.28
CA LEU A 18 -28.56 -10.70 13.61
C LEU A 18 -27.39 -11.49 13.03
N ILE A 19 -26.89 -11.05 11.87
CA ILE A 19 -25.82 -11.73 11.13
C ILE A 19 -24.48 -11.00 11.36
N LEU A 20 -23.48 -11.73 11.87
CA LEU A 20 -22.09 -11.29 11.94
C LEU A 20 -21.31 -11.81 10.74
N GLU A 21 -20.70 -10.90 9.97
CA GLU A 21 -19.81 -11.23 8.87
C GLU A 21 -18.40 -10.66 9.11
N LYS A 22 -17.39 -11.50 8.95
CA LYS A 22 -15.99 -11.07 8.84
C LYS A 22 -15.63 -11.02 7.35
N ARG A 23 -15.28 -9.83 6.86
CA ARG A 23 -14.85 -9.63 5.47
C ARG A 23 -13.38 -9.18 5.37
N SER A 24 -12.70 -9.56 4.30
CA SER A 24 -11.39 -8.98 3.98
C SER A 24 -11.55 -7.55 3.48
N CYS A 25 -10.64 -6.66 3.89
CA CYS A 25 -10.56 -5.27 3.46
C CYS A 25 -9.09 -4.84 3.40
N PRO A 26 -8.76 -3.78 2.64
CA PRO A 26 -7.40 -3.24 2.63
C PRO A 26 -6.99 -2.75 4.02
N LEU A 27 -5.69 -2.78 4.30
CA LEU A 27 -5.13 -2.23 5.53
C LEU A 27 -5.21 -0.70 5.56
N GLY A 28 -5.19 -0.06 4.38
CA GLY A 28 -5.23 1.38 4.21
C GLY A 28 -4.01 1.89 3.47
N VAL A 29 -2.99 2.35 4.19
CA VAL A 29 -1.74 2.85 3.60
C VAL A 29 -0.55 2.11 4.20
N LEU A 30 0.36 1.64 3.34
CA LEU A 30 1.56 0.90 3.72
C LEU A 30 2.79 1.79 3.56
N LEU A 31 3.62 1.89 4.60
CA LEU A 31 4.98 2.40 4.49
C LEU A 31 5.94 1.21 4.38
N ILE A 32 6.61 1.08 3.23
CA ILE A 32 7.55 -0.02 2.98
C ILE A 32 8.97 0.54 2.78
N ILE A 33 9.87 0.10 3.65
CA ILE A 33 11.30 0.45 3.62
C ILE A 33 12.06 -0.77 3.13
N PHE A 34 12.84 -0.61 2.07
CA PHE A 34 13.59 -1.69 1.46
C PHE A 34 15.00 -1.24 1.07
N GLU A 35 15.90 -2.21 0.95
CA GLU A 35 17.29 -1.99 0.54
C GLU A 35 17.41 -1.64 -0.95
N SER A 36 18.63 -1.60 -1.50
CA SER A 36 18.93 -1.17 -2.87
C SER A 36 18.53 -2.21 -3.94
N ARG A 37 17.26 -2.63 -3.93
CA ARG A 37 16.66 -3.64 -4.81
C ARG A 37 15.51 -3.04 -5.62
N PRO A 38 15.78 -2.45 -6.81
CA PRO A 38 14.75 -1.77 -7.60
C PRO A 38 13.67 -2.73 -8.12
N ASP A 39 13.99 -4.02 -8.25
CA ASP A 39 13.02 -5.09 -8.55
C ASP A 39 11.92 -5.20 -7.48
N ALA A 40 12.28 -4.99 -6.20
CA ALA A 40 11.32 -5.03 -5.11
C ALA A 40 10.26 -3.93 -5.22
N LEU A 41 10.63 -2.73 -5.70
CA LEU A 41 9.69 -1.61 -5.86
C LEU A 41 8.49 -2.01 -6.73
N VAL A 42 8.75 -2.68 -7.85
CA VAL A 42 7.73 -3.11 -8.80
C VAL A 42 6.81 -4.17 -8.17
N GLN A 43 7.39 -5.15 -7.48
CA GLN A 43 6.65 -6.22 -6.82
C GLN A 43 5.78 -5.69 -5.67
N ILE A 44 6.31 -4.79 -4.86
CA ILE A 44 5.59 -4.17 -3.76
C ILE A 44 4.44 -3.32 -4.29
N SER A 45 4.68 -2.52 -5.33
CA SER A 45 3.66 -1.66 -5.95
C SER A 45 2.51 -2.48 -6.53
N SER A 46 2.80 -3.57 -7.23
CA SER A 46 1.77 -4.43 -7.82
C SER A 46 0.91 -5.11 -6.74
N LEU A 47 1.53 -5.58 -5.65
CA LEU A 47 0.80 -6.17 -4.52
C LEU A 47 -0.05 -5.13 -3.77
N ALA A 48 0.47 -3.92 -3.55
CA ALA A 48 -0.28 -2.85 -2.89
C ALA A 48 -1.52 -2.45 -3.70
N ILE A 49 -1.37 -2.26 -5.02
CA ILE A 49 -2.51 -1.98 -5.93
C ILE A 49 -3.51 -3.13 -5.90
N ARG A 50 -3.06 -4.38 -6.05
CA ARG A 50 -3.94 -5.55 -6.07
C ARG A 50 -4.72 -5.73 -4.77
N SER A 51 -4.12 -5.37 -3.64
CA SER A 51 -4.73 -5.46 -2.31
C SER A 51 -5.49 -4.19 -1.89
N GLY A 52 -5.60 -3.19 -2.77
CA GLY A 52 -6.36 -1.97 -2.53
C GLY A 52 -5.72 -1.03 -1.50
N ASN A 53 -4.41 -1.13 -1.30
CA ASN A 53 -3.67 -0.30 -0.36
C ASN A 53 -3.00 0.88 -1.08
N GLY A 54 -3.01 2.05 -0.43
CA GLY A 54 -2.08 3.13 -0.74
C GLY A 54 -0.66 2.76 -0.28
N LEU A 55 0.35 3.36 -0.91
CA LEU A 55 1.73 2.94 -0.72
C LEU A 55 2.69 4.12 -0.61
N LEU A 56 3.54 4.10 0.42
CA LEU A 56 4.71 4.94 0.58
C LEU A 56 5.96 4.06 0.53
N LEU A 57 6.89 4.38 -0.37
CA LEU A 57 8.09 3.60 -0.61
C LEU A 57 9.33 4.38 -0.17
N LYS A 58 10.19 3.74 0.62
CA LYS A 58 11.52 4.24 0.94
C LYS A 58 12.57 3.22 0.51
N GLY A 59 13.19 3.46 -0.65
CA GLY A 59 14.31 2.65 -1.12
C GLY A 59 15.67 3.14 -0.59
N GLY A 60 16.69 2.28 -0.71
CA GLY A 60 18.09 2.62 -0.48
C GLY A 60 18.59 3.76 -1.39
N LYS A 61 19.59 4.52 -0.92
CA LYS A 61 20.16 5.66 -1.67
C LYS A 61 20.85 5.23 -2.97
N GLU A 62 21.44 4.04 -2.99
CA GLU A 62 22.17 3.50 -4.14
C GLU A 62 21.27 3.29 -5.37
N ALA A 63 19.99 2.96 -5.15
CA ALA A 63 19.01 2.71 -6.21
C ALA A 63 18.13 3.93 -6.55
N LYS A 64 18.50 5.15 -6.11
CA LYS A 64 17.65 6.35 -6.23
C LYS A 64 17.16 6.63 -7.66
N ARG A 65 18.06 6.56 -8.65
CA ARG A 65 17.71 6.83 -10.06
C ARG A 65 16.76 5.78 -10.62
N SER A 66 17.06 4.50 -10.40
CA SER A 66 16.21 3.39 -10.83
C SER A 66 14.82 3.48 -10.19
N ASN A 67 14.77 3.73 -8.89
CA ASN A 67 13.51 3.86 -8.15
C ASN A 67 12.66 5.03 -8.65
N ALA A 68 13.27 6.17 -8.99
CA ALA A 68 12.56 7.33 -9.53
C ALA A 68 11.94 7.04 -10.90
N ILE A 69 12.66 6.37 -11.80
CA ILE A 69 12.15 6.02 -13.13
C ILE A 69 11.04 4.98 -13.00
N LEU A 70 11.24 3.92 -12.20
CA LEU A 70 10.22 2.89 -11.99
C LEU A 70 8.97 3.47 -11.34
N HIS A 71 9.12 4.33 -10.33
CA HIS A 71 7.99 5.04 -9.70
C HIS A 71 7.21 5.85 -10.74
N LYS A 72 7.89 6.64 -11.57
CA LYS A 72 7.27 7.42 -12.63
C LYS A 72 6.47 6.56 -13.61
N VAL A 73 7.08 5.48 -14.12
CA VAL A 73 6.40 4.58 -15.08
C VAL A 73 5.17 3.93 -14.46
N ILE A 74 5.25 3.51 -13.20
CA ILE A 74 4.12 2.91 -12.48
C ILE A 74 3.02 3.93 -12.27
N THR A 75 3.34 5.16 -11.84
CA THR A 75 2.31 6.18 -11.60
C THR A 75 1.66 6.68 -12.88
N GLU A 76 2.40 6.75 -14.00
CA GLU A 76 1.85 7.05 -15.33
C GLU A 76 0.89 5.96 -15.84
N ALA A 77 1.05 4.71 -15.39
CA ALA A 77 0.15 3.61 -15.76
C ALA A 77 -1.15 3.56 -14.92
N ILE A 78 -1.24 4.33 -13.83
CA ILE A 78 -2.43 4.37 -12.97
C ILE A 78 -3.49 5.28 -13.61
N PRO A 79 -4.74 4.83 -13.78
CA PRO A 79 -5.81 5.67 -14.31
C PRO A 79 -6.10 6.87 -13.39
N ASP A 80 -6.42 8.03 -13.98
CA ASP A 80 -6.75 9.25 -13.25
C ASP A 80 -7.90 9.07 -12.25
N SER A 81 -8.82 8.14 -12.52
CA SER A 81 -9.96 7.81 -11.63
C SER A 81 -9.54 7.22 -10.28
N VAL A 82 -8.35 6.62 -10.18
CA VAL A 82 -7.79 6.06 -8.93
C VAL A 82 -7.03 7.15 -8.16
N GLY A 83 -6.60 8.20 -8.85
CA GLY A 83 -5.96 9.38 -8.29
C GLY A 83 -4.42 9.33 -8.33
N PRO A 84 -3.76 10.49 -8.54
CA PRO A 84 -2.31 10.58 -8.78
C PRO A 84 -1.45 10.28 -7.54
N LYS A 85 -2.06 10.06 -6.38
CA LYS A 85 -1.38 9.95 -5.06
C LYS A 85 -1.41 8.54 -4.48
N LEU A 86 -1.72 7.51 -5.28
CA LEU A 86 -1.79 6.13 -4.79
C LEU A 86 -0.43 5.61 -4.29
N ILE A 87 0.65 5.98 -4.99
CA ILE A 87 2.01 5.54 -4.68
C ILE A 87 2.94 6.75 -4.53
N GLY A 88 3.52 6.94 -3.34
CA GLY A 88 4.50 7.98 -3.04
C GLY A 88 5.91 7.42 -2.83
N LEU A 89 6.93 8.15 -3.28
CA LEU A 89 8.34 7.84 -3.05
C LEU A 89 8.93 8.81 -2.01
N VAL A 90 9.35 8.27 -0.86
CA VAL A 90 10.02 9.03 0.20
C VAL A 90 11.49 9.17 -0.16
N THR A 91 11.96 10.39 -0.37
CA THR A 91 13.33 10.64 -0.87
C THR A 91 14.31 11.02 0.24
N SER A 92 13.83 11.65 1.32
CA SER A 92 14.65 11.99 2.49
C SER A 92 14.61 10.91 3.56
N ARG A 93 15.72 10.74 4.28
CA ARG A 93 15.75 9.90 5.49
C ARG A 93 15.09 10.62 6.67
N ASP A 94 15.15 11.95 6.66
CA ASP A 94 14.72 12.78 7.79
C ASP A 94 13.20 12.86 7.91
N GLU A 95 12.47 12.51 6.85
CA GLU A 95 11.00 12.39 6.84
C GLU A 95 10.50 11.09 7.50
N ILE A 96 11.35 10.06 7.63
CA ILE A 96 10.94 8.75 8.15
C ILE A 96 10.53 8.82 9.63
N PRO A 97 11.28 9.48 10.54
CA PRO A 97 10.85 9.66 11.91
C PRO A 97 9.47 10.30 12.03
N ASP A 98 9.16 11.29 11.18
CA ASP A 98 7.86 11.96 11.19
C ASP A 98 6.73 11.06 10.70
N LEU A 99 6.97 10.25 9.66
CA LEU A 99 6.01 9.24 9.19
C LEU A 99 5.74 8.14 10.22
N LEU A 100 6.75 7.82 11.05
CA LEU A 100 6.64 6.79 12.09
C LEU A 100 6.06 7.33 13.42
N LYS A 101 5.90 8.65 13.56
CA LYS A 101 5.23 9.22 14.74
C LYS A 101 3.77 8.78 14.73
N VAL A 102 3.44 7.84 15.60
CA VAL A 102 2.05 7.45 15.87
C VAL A 102 1.33 8.66 16.45
N ARG A 103 0.54 9.35 15.63
CA ARG A 103 -0.46 10.30 16.10
C ARG A 103 -1.53 9.48 16.79
N ARG A 104 -1.46 9.36 18.12
CA ARG A 104 -2.60 8.86 18.90
C ARG A 104 -3.73 9.85 18.69
N SER A 105 -4.71 9.47 17.86
CA SER A 105 -6.00 10.14 17.86
C SER A 105 -6.57 9.95 19.25
N LYS A 106 -6.71 11.06 19.99
CA LYS A 106 -7.55 11.09 21.18
C LYS A 106 -9.00 10.87 20.78
#